data_AF-X1V027-F1
#
_entry.id   AF-X1V027-F1
#
_cell.length_a   1.000
_cell.length_b   1.000
_cell.length_c   1.000
_cell.angle_alpha   90.00
_cell.angle_beta   90.00
_cell.angle_gamma   90.00
#
_symmetry.space_group_name_H-M   'P 1'
#
loop_
_entity.id
_entity.type
_entity.pdbx_description
1 polymer ?
#
loop_
_entity_poly.entity_id
_entity_poly.type
_entity_poly.pdbx_seq_one_letter_code
_entity_poly.pdbx_strand_id
1 'polypeptide(L)' 'MAEIRPFRGMRYNQQLVKDLSSVICPPYDIITPQVEQELYHQSEYNFVRLEHSRQLPQDTIYRQ' A
#
# COMPACT_ATOMS: atom_id res chain seq x y z
N MET A 1 -2.91 29.99 -15.12
CA MET A 1 -1.53 29.47 -15.01
C MET A 1 -1.44 28.72 -13.70
N ALA A 2 -1.00 27.45 -13.68
CA ALA A 2 -0.99 26.65 -12.46
C ALA A 2 0.09 27.16 -11.48
N GLU A 3 -0.26 27.25 -10.19
CA GLU A 3 0.70 27.55 -9.12
C GLU A 3 1.38 26.24 -8.68
N ILE A 4 2.71 26.18 -8.79
CA ILE A 4 3.51 25.01 -8.42
C ILE A 4 4.13 25.25 -7.05
N ARG A 5 3.89 24.34 -6.11
CA ARG A 5 4.44 24.43 -4.74
C ARG A 5 5.20 23.15 -4.40
N PRO A 6 6.36 23.24 -3.72
CA PRO A 6 7.08 22.06 -3.28
C PRO A 6 6.31 21.33 -2.18
N PHE A 7 6.49 20.02 -2.09
CA PHE A 7 6.02 19.19 -0.98
C PHE A 7 7.18 18.35 -0.43
N ARG A 8 7.05 17.92 0.82
CA ARG A 8 8.06 17.08 1.46
C ARG A 8 7.90 15.63 0.98
N GLY A 9 8.96 15.09 0.39
CA GLY A 9 9.02 13.66 0.06
C GLY A 9 8.99 12.80 1.33
N MET A 10 8.31 11.66 1.25
CA MET A 10 8.22 10.67 2.33
C MET A 10 9.17 9.50 2.06
N ARG A 11 9.65 8.86 3.12
CA ARG A 11 10.48 7.65 3.07
C ARG A 11 9.98 6.66 4.11
N TYR A 12 10.24 5.37 3.91
CA TYR A 12 10.01 4.35 4.93
C TYR A 12 10.84 4.65 6.19
N ASN A 13 10.27 4.32 7.34
CA ASN A 13 10.95 4.44 8.62
C ASN A 13 12.05 3.36 8.74
N GLN A 14 13.31 3.74 8.53
CA GLN A 14 14.48 2.83 8.58
C GLN A 14 14.78 2.26 9.97
N GLN A 15 14.22 2.84 11.04
CA GLN A 15 14.34 2.27 12.38
C GLN A 15 13.41 1.07 12.54
N LEU A 16 12.22 1.13 11.95
CA LEU A 16 11.19 0.10 12.03
C LEU A 16 11.33 -0.95 10.91
N VAL A 17 11.57 -0.50 9.68
CA VAL A 17 11.71 -1.35 8.49
C VAL A 17 13.18 -1.54 8.19
N LYS A 18 13.70 -2.71 8.54
CA LYS A 18 15.10 -3.10 8.25
C LYS A 18 15.26 -3.72 6.87
N ASP A 19 14.26 -4.47 6.44
CA ASP A 19 14.21 -5.09 5.12
C ASP A 19 12.98 -4.57 4.36
N LEU A 20 13.23 -3.81 3.30
CA LEU A 20 12.17 -3.27 2.44
C LEU A 20 11.35 -4.38 1.77
N SER A 21 11.95 -5.53 1.46
CA SER A 21 11.26 -6.62 0.78
C SER A 21 10.08 -7.17 1.58
N SER A 22 10.10 -6.99 2.92
CA SER A 22 9.03 -7.40 3.81
C SER A 22 7.80 -6.46 3.81
N VAL A 23 7.95 -5.24 3.30
CA VAL A 23 6.90 -4.20 3.39
C VAL A 23 6.48 -3.61 2.05
N ILE A 24 7.04 -4.09 0.93
CA ILE A 24 6.61 -3.70 -0.41
C ILE A 24 5.69 -4.78 -1.01
N CYS A 25 4.94 -4.40 -2.04
CA CYS A 25 4.10 -5.31 -2.82
C CYS A 25 4.33 -5.06 -4.32
N PRO A 26 4.02 -6.04 -5.18
CA PRO A 26 3.88 -5.78 -6.61
C PRO A 26 2.69 -4.84 -6.88
N PRO A 27 2.57 -4.30 -8.10
CA PRO A 27 1.40 -3.54 -8.53
C PRO A 27 0.08 -4.34 -8.45
N TYR A 28 -1.02 -3.65 -8.15
CA TYR A 28 -2.34 -4.21 -7.85
C TYR A 28 -2.91 -5.09 -8.97
N ASP A 29 -2.57 -4.81 -10.22
CA ASP A 29 -3.09 -5.49 -11.40
C ASP A 29 -2.57 -6.93 -11.54
N ILE A 30 -1.47 -7.27 -10.84
CA ILE A 30 -0.90 -8.61 -10.80
C ILE A 30 -1.08 -9.32 -9.45
N ILE A 31 -1.73 -8.69 -8.47
CA ILE A 31 -2.00 -9.29 -7.16
C ILE A 31 -3.22 -10.23 -7.28
N THR A 32 -2.99 -11.52 -7.04
CA THR A 32 -4.07 -12.50 -6.89
C THR A 32 -4.56 -12.55 -5.43
N PRO A 33 -5.76 -13.09 -5.15
CA PRO A 33 -6.24 -13.23 -3.77
C PRO A 33 -5.30 -14.03 -2.86
N GLN A 34 -4.58 -15.02 -3.40
CA GLN A 34 -3.61 -15.80 -2.66
C GLN A 34 -2.38 -14.96 -2.30
N VAL A 35 -1.83 -14.22 -3.28
CA VAL A 35 -0.69 -13.32 -3.07
C VAL A 35 -1.07 -12.19 -2.11
N GLU A 36 -2.29 -11.66 -2.20
CA GLU A 36 -2.80 -10.66 -1.25
C GLU A 36 -2.72 -11.21 0.18
N GLN A 37 -3.24 -12.41 0.43
CA GLN A 37 -3.20 -13.02 1.77
C GLN A 37 -1.76 -13.17 2.28
N GLU A 38 -0.85 -13.67 1.45
CA GLU A 38 0.57 -13.82 1.79
C GLU A 38 1.21 -12.47 2.16
N LEU A 39 1.00 -11.43 1.36
CA LEU A 39 1.53 -10.08 1.62
C LEU A 39 0.97 -9.48 2.92
N TYR A 40 -0.32 -9.71 3.22
CA TYR A 40 -0.93 -9.29 4.48
C TYR A 40 -0.31 -9.99 5.69
N HIS A 41 0.05 -11.27 5.55
CA HIS A 41 0.71 -12.05 6.60
C HIS A 41 2.20 -11.73 6.75
N GLN A 42 2.86 -11.30 5.67
CA GLN A 42 4.29 -10.98 5.66
C GLN A 42 4.63 -9.81 6.59
N SER A 43 3.78 -8.77 6.64
CA SER A 43 3.97 -7.64 7.55
C SER A 43 2.68 -6.85 7.77
N GLU A 44 2.51 -6.35 9.00
CA GLU A 44 1.47 -5.37 9.33
C GLU A 44 1.70 -4.02 8.61
N TYR A 45 2.92 -3.76 8.15
CA TYR A 45 3.30 -2.54 7.42
C TYR A 45 3.43 -2.75 5.91
N ASN A 46 3.00 -3.89 5.37
CA ASN A 46 3.09 -4.14 3.93
C ASN A 46 2.23 -3.14 3.14
N PHE A 47 2.80 -2.60 2.06
CA PHE A 47 2.19 -1.57 1.22
C PHE A 47 0.91 -2.03 0.52
N VAL A 48 0.68 -3.35 0.40
CA VAL A 48 -0.59 -3.92 -0.10
C VAL A 48 -1.81 -3.36 0.64
N ARG A 49 -1.65 -3.00 1.92
CA ARG A 49 -2.73 -2.44 2.75
C ARG A 49 -3.19 -1.04 2.30
N LEU A 50 -2.39 -0.35 1.49
CA LEU A 50 -2.70 0.96 0.91
C LEU A 50 -3.03 0.83 -0.58
N GLU A 51 -2.27 0.01 -1.30
CA GLU A 51 -2.34 -0.08 -2.76
C GLU A 51 -3.45 -1.04 -3.24
N HIS A 52 -3.66 -2.13 -2.50
CA HIS A 52 -4.74 -3.10 -2.72
C HIS A 52 -5.41 -3.46 -1.38
N SER A 53 -6.00 -2.44 -0.74
CA SER A 53 -6.65 -2.59 0.56
C SER A 53 -7.83 -3.57 0.50
N ARG A 54 -7.99 -4.42 1.53
CA ARG A 54 -9.14 -5.34 1.64
C ARG A 54 -10.43 -4.56 1.65
N GLN A 55 -11.41 -5.06 0.90
CA GLN A 55 -12.78 -4.55 0.96
C GLN A 55 -13.44 -4.94 2.28
N LEU A 56 -13.92 -3.94 3.01
CA LEU A 56 -14.71 -4.10 4.22
C LEU A 56 -16.20 -3.92 3.92
N PRO A 57 -17.10 -4.53 4.71
CA PRO A 57 -18.56 -4.38 4.50
C PRO A 57 -19.06 -2.93 4.53
N GLN A 58 -18.32 -2.03 5.19
CA GLN A 58 -18.65 -0.61 5.30
C GLN A 58 -18.08 0.23 4.15
N ASP A 59 -17.22 -0.34 3.29
CA ASP A 59 -16.63 0.39 2.19
C ASP A 59 -17.71 0.80 1.20
N THR A 60 -17.73 2.09 0.89
CA THR A 60 -18.66 2.64 -0.09
C THR A 60 -17.94 2.75 -1.43
N ILE A 61 -18.51 2.15 -2.47
CA ILE A 61 -18.03 2.37 -3.83
C ILE A 61 -18.33 3.84 -4.17
N TYR A 62 -17.29 4.62 -4.48
CA TYR A 62 -17.48 5.97 -5.01
C TYR A 62 -18.16 5.82 -6.37
N ARG A 63 -19.46 6.13 -6.44
CA ARG A 63 -20.21 6.14 -7.70
C ARG A 63 -19.77 7.37 -8.49
N GLN A 64 -19.25 7.15 -9.70
CA GLN A 64 -18.98 8.21 -10.67
C GLN A 64 -20.30 8.78 -11.21
#